data_AF-S8EE10-F1
#
_entry.id   AF-S8EE10-F1
#
_cell.length_a   1.000
_cell.length_b   1.000
_cell.length_c   1.000
_cell.angle_alpha   90.00
_cell.angle_beta   90.00
_cell.angle_gamma   90.00
#
_symmetry.space_group_name_H-M   'P 1'
#
loop_
_entity.id
_entity.type
_entity.pdbx_description
1 polymer ?
#
loop_
_entity_poly.entity_id
_entity_poly.type
_entity_poly.pdbx_seq_one_letter_code
_entity_poly.pdbx_strand_id
1 'polypeptide(L)'
;MFSRIFGKPKQETTALATLEKLTETLEMLEKKEKLLMKKVAEEVEKAKEHTKAKNKTAAIRCLKRKRLYEQQIENLGNFQLRIHDQ
;
A
#
# COMPACT_ATOMS: atom_id res chain seq x y z
N MET A 1 4.19 -23.01 -41.07
CA MET A 1 4.84 -21.72 -41.41
C MET A 1 4.34 -20.68 -40.42
N PHE A 2 5.19 -20.26 -39.49
CA PHE A 2 4.91 -19.25 -38.47
C PHE A 2 5.15 -17.85 -39.05
N SER A 3 4.07 -17.10 -39.28
CA SER A 3 4.16 -15.69 -39.70
C SER A 3 3.64 -14.78 -38.59
N ARG A 4 4.57 -14.42 -37.70
CA ARG A 4 4.85 -13.05 -37.23
C ARG A 4 3.78 -12.00 -37.58
N ILE A 5 2.78 -11.81 -36.71
CA ILE A 5 1.96 -10.57 -36.65
C ILE A 5 1.78 -10.17 -35.18
N PHE A 6 2.89 -9.96 -34.48
CA PHE A 6 2.91 -9.24 -33.21
C PHE A 6 3.57 -7.88 -33.45
N GLY A 7 2.88 -7.04 -34.21
CA GLY A 7 3.18 -5.62 -34.31
C GLY A 7 2.71 -4.95 -33.02
N LYS A 8 3.63 -4.74 -32.08
CA LYS A 8 3.38 -3.85 -30.94
C LYS A 8 3.14 -2.45 -31.52
N PRO A 9 1.97 -1.81 -31.33
CA PRO A 9 1.91 -0.38 -31.52
C PRO A 9 2.92 0.24 -30.55
N LYS A 10 3.88 0.99 -31.09
CA LYS A 10 4.81 1.80 -30.31
C LYS A 10 3.94 2.78 -29.54
N GLN A 11 3.70 2.48 -28.28
CA GLN A 11 2.91 3.31 -27.39
C GLN A 11 3.74 4.55 -27.11
N GLU A 12 3.59 5.56 -27.96
CA GLU A 12 4.00 6.92 -27.67
C GLU A 12 3.03 7.48 -26.62
N THR A 13 3.07 6.93 -25.41
CA THR A 13 2.61 7.66 -24.24
C THR A 13 3.53 8.86 -24.14
N THR A 14 3.00 10.04 -24.47
CA THR A 14 3.65 11.32 -24.21
C THR A 14 4.23 11.29 -22.81
N ALA A 15 5.52 11.57 -22.67
CA ALA A 15 6.22 11.47 -21.38
C ALA A 15 5.46 12.22 -20.27
N LEU A 16 4.82 13.34 -20.62
CA LEU A 16 3.92 14.11 -19.76
C LEU A 16 2.73 13.31 -19.21
N ALA A 17 2.01 12.56 -20.07
CA ALA A 17 0.89 11.72 -19.64
C ALA A 17 1.33 10.54 -18.76
N THR A 18 2.62 10.17 -18.82
CA THR A 18 3.20 9.13 -17.96
C THR A 18 3.55 9.73 -16.60
N LEU A 19 4.16 10.91 -16.58
CA LEU A 19 4.46 11.67 -15.35
C LEU A 19 3.21 12.03 -14.55
N GLU A 20 2.12 12.45 -15.21
CA GLU A 20 0.85 12.73 -14.55
C GLU A 20 0.29 11.48 -13.84
N LYS A 21 0.30 10.32 -14.51
CA LYS A 21 -0.14 9.05 -13.93
C LYS A 21 0.74 8.60 -12.76
N LEU A 22 2.05 8.79 -12.85
CA LEU A 22 2.98 8.48 -11.76
C LEU A 22 2.70 9.37 -10.55
N THR A 23 2.44 10.67 -10.77
CA THR A 23 2.09 11.63 -9.72
C THR A 23 0.76 11.29 -9.05
N GLU A 24 -0.27 10.97 -9.82
CA GLU A 24 -1.57 10.50 -9.30
C GLU A 24 -1.41 9.20 -8.51
N THR A 25 -0.58 8.28 -8.98
CA THR A 25 -0.28 7.02 -8.29
C THR A 25 0.43 7.27 -6.96
N LEU A 26 1.42 8.17 -6.93
CA LEU A 26 2.10 8.57 -5.69
C LEU A 26 1.13 9.19 -4.69
N GLU A 27 0.27 10.10 -5.12
CA GLU A 27 -0.73 10.74 -4.24
C GLU A 27 -1.71 9.69 -3.65
N MET A 28 -2.13 8.71 -4.44
CA MET A 28 -2.96 7.59 -3.97
C MET A 28 -2.22 6.71 -2.95
N LEU A 29 -0.95 6.41 -3.20
CA LEU A 29 -0.11 5.61 -2.30
C LEU A 29 0.06 6.32 -0.94
N GLU A 30 0.34 7.62 -0.94
CA GLU A 30 0.46 8.43 0.28
C GLU A 30 -0.85 8.49 1.07
N LYS A 31 -2.00 8.70 0.40
CA LYS A 31 -3.32 8.69 1.05
C LYS A 31 -3.59 7.34 1.71
N LYS A 32 -3.24 6.24 1.03
CA LYS A 32 -3.41 4.88 1.54
C LYS A 32 -2.50 4.60 2.74
N GLU A 33 -1.25 5.04 2.67
CA GLU A 33 -0.30 4.93 3.79
C GLU A 33 -0.82 5.66 5.04
N LYS A 34 -1.26 6.92 4.89
CA LYS A 34 -1.84 7.70 5.99
C LYS A 34 -3.07 7.02 6.62
N LEU A 35 -3.93 6.42 5.80
CA LEU A 35 -5.09 5.67 6.29
C LEU A 35 -4.68 4.41 7.05
N LEU A 36 -3.68 3.67 6.57
CA LEU A 36 -3.16 2.49 7.25
C LEU A 36 -2.48 2.85 8.56
N MET A 37 -1.72 3.95 8.63
CA MET A 37 -1.14 4.45 9.88
C MET A 37 -2.21 4.77 10.92
N LYS A 38 -3.32 5.41 10.53
CA LYS A 38 -4.47 5.63 11.43
C LYS A 38 -5.05 4.32 11.95
N LYS A 39 -5.23 3.32 11.07
CA LYS A 39 -5.72 1.98 11.47
C LYS A 39 -4.77 1.27 12.42
N VAL A 40 -3.45 1.39 12.23
CA VAL A 40 -2.44 0.85 13.16
C VAL A 40 -2.62 1.46 14.55
N ALA A 41 -2.76 2.79 14.64
CA ALA A 41 -3.00 3.47 15.92
C ALA A 41 -4.32 3.02 16.58
N GLU A 42 -5.40 2.91 15.81
CA GLU A 42 -6.69 2.40 16.31
C GLU A 42 -6.59 0.97 16.85
N GLU A 43 -5.91 0.05 16.15
CA GLU A 43 -5.75 -1.32 16.62
C GLU A 43 -4.87 -1.41 17.88
N VAL A 44 -3.92 -0.49 18.06
CA VAL A 44 -3.15 -0.38 19.31
C VAL A 44 -4.03 0.06 20.48
N GLU A 45 -4.88 1.07 20.30
CA GLU A 45 -5.81 1.52 21.35
C GLU A 45 -6.82 0.41 21.71
N LYS A 46 -7.42 -0.25 20.72
CA LYS A 46 -8.30 -1.42 20.95
C LYS A 46 -7.57 -2.54 21.69
N ALA A 47 -6.31 -2.83 21.35
CA ALA A 47 -5.52 -3.83 22.07
C ALA A 47 -5.31 -3.45 23.54
N LYS A 48 -5.06 -2.17 23.83
CA LYS A 48 -4.95 -1.66 25.22
C LYS A 48 -6.27 -1.80 25.97
N GLU A 49 -7.39 -1.45 25.35
CA GLU A 49 -8.73 -1.60 25.93
C GLU A 49 -9.06 -3.05 26.25
N HIS A 50 -8.83 -3.97 25.31
CA HIS A 50 -9.05 -5.40 25.53
C HIS A 50 -8.12 -5.98 26.60
N THR A 51 -6.90 -5.46 26.73
CA THR A 51 -5.97 -5.83 27.81
C THR A 51 -6.50 -5.37 29.18
N LYS A 52 -7.01 -4.13 29.28
CA LYS A 52 -7.66 -3.61 30.50
C LYS A 52 -8.90 -4.42 30.87
N ALA A 53 -9.69 -4.85 29.88
CA ALA A 53 -10.84 -5.72 30.04
C ALA A 53 -10.47 -7.20 30.31
N LYS A 54 -9.18 -7.53 30.48
CA LYS A 54 -8.64 -8.90 30.66
C LYS A 54 -8.99 -9.87 29.52
N ASN A 55 -9.40 -9.37 28.36
CA ASN A 55 -9.72 -10.17 27.17
C ASN A 55 -8.48 -10.38 26.31
N LYS A 56 -7.65 -11.34 26.71
CA LYS A 56 -6.37 -11.66 26.05
C LYS A 56 -6.54 -12.06 24.58
N THR A 57 -7.59 -12.83 24.26
CA THR A 57 -7.84 -13.31 22.89
C THR A 57 -8.14 -12.16 21.92
N ALA A 58 -8.97 -11.20 22.35
CA ALA A 58 -9.27 -10.02 21.55
C ALA A 58 -8.04 -9.12 21.37
N ALA A 59 -7.25 -8.91 22.44
CA ALA A 59 -6.01 -8.15 22.36
C ALA A 59 -5.01 -8.76 21.36
N ILE A 60 -4.82 -10.08 21.38
CA ILE A 60 -3.94 -10.79 20.42
C ILE A 60 -4.44 -10.61 18.99
N ARG A 61 -5.76 -10.64 18.75
CA ARG A 61 -6.33 -10.41 17.41
C ARG A 61 -6.05 -8.99 16.91
N CYS A 62 -6.18 -7.97 17.76
CA CYS A 62 -5.83 -6.60 17.42
C CYS A 62 -4.34 -6.46 17.08
N LEU A 63 -3.44 -7.09 17.85
CA LEU A 63 -2.01 -7.09 17.56
C LEU A 63 -1.66 -7.79 16.24
N LYS A 64 -2.36 -8.87 15.88
CA LYS A 64 -2.20 -9.51 14.56
C LYS A 64 -2.66 -8.59 13.43
N ARG A 65 -3.77 -7.87 13.60
CA ARG A 65 -4.26 -6.88 12.61
C ARG A 65 -3.29 -5.71 12.46
N LYS A 66 -2.78 -5.18 13.57
CA LYS A 66 -1.72 -4.17 13.59
C LYS A 66 -0.53 -4.59 12.71
N ARG A 67 0.02 -5.79 12.95
CA ARG A 67 1.16 -6.32 12.18
C ARG A 67 0.85 -6.44 10.67
N LEU A 68 -0.37 -6.82 10.32
CA LEU A 68 -0.79 -6.91 8.92
C LEU A 68 -0.83 -5.52 8.24
N TYR A 69 -1.30 -4.49 8.95
CA TYR A 69 -1.28 -3.12 8.42
C TYR A 69 0.15 -2.55 8.33
N GLU A 70 1.03 -2.86 9.29
CA GLU A 70 2.45 -2.49 9.22
C GLU A 70 3.13 -3.11 7.99
N GLN A 71 2.86 -4.39 7.70
CA GLN A 71 3.38 -5.03 6.49
C GLN A 71 2.86 -4.38 5.20
N GLN A 72 1.59 -3.93 5.20
CA GLN A 72 1.03 -3.22 4.06
C GLN A 72 1.70 -1.86 3.86
N ILE A 73 2.00 -1.13 4.94
CA ILE A 73 2.74 0.14 4.89
C ILE A 73 4.15 -0.08 4.31
N GLU A 74 4.88 -1.08 4.82
CA GLU A 74 6.21 -1.43 4.30
C GLU A 74 6.18 -1.74 2.80
N ASN A 75 5.19 -2.53 2.37
CA ASN A 75 5.01 -2.83 0.95
C ASN A 75 4.72 -1.57 0.12
N LEU A 76 3.90 -0.64 0.62
CA LEU A 76 3.63 0.63 -0.05
C LEU A 76 4.89 1.48 -0.18
N GLY A 77 5.72 1.55 0.86
CA GLY A 77 7.02 2.21 0.81
C GLY A 77 7.93 1.61 -0.27
N ASN A 78 7.97 0.29 -0.39
CA ASN A 78 8.71 -0.40 -1.46
C ASN A 78 8.15 -0.11 -2.87
N PHE A 79 6.85 0.18 -3.01
CA PHE A 79 6.28 0.64 -4.28
C PHE A 79 6.67 2.09 -4.58
N GLN A 80 6.64 2.99 -3.59
CA GLN A 80 7.05 4.38 -3.76
C GLN A 80 8.52 4.51 -4.16
N LEU A 81 9.42 3.76 -3.50
CA LEU A 81 10.85 3.73 -3.86
C LEU A 81 11.06 3.30 -5.33
N ARG A 82 10.38 2.24 -5.76
CA ARG A 82 10.46 1.77 -7.16
C ARG A 82 9.92 2.76 -8.17
N ILE A 83 8.90 3.54 -7.83
CA ILE A 83 8.35 4.58 -8.71
C ILE A 83 9.32 5.76 -8.81
N HIS A 84 10.00 6.11 -7.70
CA HIS A 84 10.99 7.18 -7.70
C HIS A 84 12.26 6.82 -8.50
N ASP A 85 12.62 5.54 -8.56
CA ASP A 85 13.80 5.06 -9.31
C ASP A 85 13.56 4.90 -10.84
N GLN A 86 12.34 5.14 -11.34
CA GLN A 86 11.96 5.07 -12.77
C GLN A 86 12.13 6.41 -13.49
#